data_AF-A7NS48-F1
#
_entry.id   AF-A7NS48-F1
#
_cell.length_a   1.000
_cell.length_b   1.000
_cell.length_c   1.000
_cell.angle_alpha   90.00
_cell.angle_beta   90.00
_cell.angle_gamma   90.00
#
_symmetry.space_group_name_H-M   'P 1'
#
loop_
_entity.id
_entity.type
_entity.pdbx_description
1 polymer ?
#
loop_
_entity_poly.entity_id
_entity_poly.type
_entity_poly.pdbx_seq_one_letter_code
_entity_poly.pdbx_strand_id
1 'polypeptide(L)'
;MDFRLAPYRVLAHNGRNWHILLLSDGRLQLDFGPFAMAIHQDDFRLMHGLAETAMQPASVTVGCVAHAGVERSIWIDQKYGAWLLVFDGVILRFMPQELLVFVQLCRETSRKLTLTPVSLPPAFDNN
;
A
#
# COMPACT_ATOMS: atom_id res chain seq x y z
N MET A 1 -11.06 28.44 8.80
CA MET A 1 -9.99 27.52 8.38
C MET A 1 -10.47 26.88 7.10
N ASP A 2 -10.02 27.39 5.94
CA ASP A 2 -10.39 26.84 4.63
C ASP A 2 -9.61 25.55 4.43
N PHE A 3 -10.21 24.42 4.79
CA PHE A 3 -9.71 23.11 4.38
C PHE A 3 -9.98 22.95 2.88
N ARG A 4 -9.17 23.59 2.04
CA ARG A 4 -9.12 23.25 0.62
C ARG A 4 -8.64 21.80 0.57
N LEU A 5 -9.53 20.88 0.19
CA LEU A 5 -9.18 19.49 -0.07
C LEU A 5 -8.01 19.50 -1.06
N ALA A 6 -6.83 19.05 -0.61
CA ALA A 6 -5.68 18.90 -1.50
C ALA A 6 -6.11 18.03 -2.68
N PRO A 7 -5.78 18.38 -3.94
CA PRO A 7 -6.23 17.59 -5.08
C PRO A 7 -5.66 16.17 -4.96
N TYR A 8 -6.56 15.18 -4.89
CA TYR A 8 -6.22 13.76 -4.88
C TYR A 8 -7.00 13.02 -5.95
N ARG A 9 -6.45 11.91 -6.43
CA ARG A 9 -7.12 10.98 -7.34
C ARG A 9 -7.25 9.63 -6.67
N VAL A 10 -8.48 9.11 -6.56
CA VAL A 10 -8.71 7.75 -6.08
C VAL A 10 -8.21 6.75 -7.13
N LEU A 11 -7.24 5.91 -6.76
CA LEU A 11 -6.68 4.87 -7.62
C LEU A 11 -7.33 3.50 -7.38
N ALA A 12 -7.70 3.17 -6.16
CA ALA A 12 -8.44 1.95 -5.86
C ALA A 12 -9.29 2.15 -4.61
N HIS A 13 -10.39 1.40 -4.50
CA HIS A 13 -11.16 1.35 -3.26
C HIS A 13 -11.90 0.03 -3.12
N ASN A 14 -12.31 -0.32 -1.90
CA ASN A 14 -13.15 -1.49 -1.64
C ASN A 14 -14.48 -1.07 -0.99
N GLY A 15 -15.40 -2.03 -0.81
CA GLY A 15 -16.66 -1.81 -0.09
C GLY A 15 -16.53 -1.65 1.44
N ARG A 16 -15.31 -1.62 1.98
CA ARG A 16 -14.99 -1.45 3.42
C ARG A 16 -14.31 -0.09 3.69
N ASN A 17 -14.46 0.88 2.80
CA ASN A 17 -13.87 2.22 2.89
C ASN A 17 -12.33 2.25 2.91
N TRP A 18 -11.66 1.22 2.40
CA TRP A 18 -10.24 1.32 2.12
C TRP A 18 -10.03 1.98 0.78
N HIS A 19 -9.08 2.91 0.71
CA HIS A 19 -8.77 3.68 -0.49
C HIS A 19 -7.25 3.72 -0.70
N ILE A 20 -6.84 3.70 -1.95
CA ILE A 20 -5.50 4.12 -2.34
C ILE A 20 -5.65 5.37 -3.18
N LEU A 21 -5.05 6.47 -2.71
CA LEU A 21 -5.14 7.79 -3.33
C LEU A 21 -3.77 8.18 -3.89
N LEU A 22 -3.76 8.84 -5.03
CA LEU A 22 -2.61 9.59 -5.52
C LEU A 22 -2.73 11.03 -5.04
N LEU A 23 -1.74 11.47 -4.29
CA LEU A 23 -1.64 12.83 -3.78
C LEU A 23 -1.02 13.76 -4.83
N SER A 24 -1.22 15.07 -4.65
CA SER A 24 -0.72 16.10 -5.57
C SER A 24 0.81 16.14 -5.69
N ASP A 25 1.52 15.67 -4.67
CA ASP A 25 2.99 15.57 -4.64
C ASP A 25 3.52 14.27 -5.26
N GLY A 26 2.65 13.44 -5.86
CA GLY A 26 3.01 12.19 -6.50
C GLY A 26 3.13 10.99 -5.56
N ARG A 27 3.00 11.17 -4.24
CA ARG A 27 2.95 10.07 -3.26
C ARG A 27 1.60 9.37 -3.29
N LEU A 28 1.57 8.15 -2.76
CA LEU A 28 0.35 7.38 -2.58
C LEU A 28 -0.06 7.40 -1.11
N GLN A 29 -1.33 7.71 -0.84
CA GLN A 29 -1.93 7.49 0.47
C GLN A 29 -2.66 6.16 0.48
N LEU A 30 -2.25 5.26 1.37
CA LEU A 30 -2.97 4.05 1.73
C LEU A 30 -3.88 4.41 2.91
N ASP A 31 -5.18 4.43 2.68
CA ASP A 31 -6.21 4.72 3.69
C ASP A 31 -6.99 3.45 3.99
N PHE A 32 -6.94 3.01 5.24
CA PHE A 32 -7.58 1.79 5.74
C PHE A 32 -8.70 2.11 6.75
N GLY A 33 -9.21 3.34 6.79
CA GLY A 33 -10.22 3.79 7.75
C GLY A 33 -9.60 4.53 8.93
N PRO A 34 -9.43 3.90 10.11
CA PRO A 34 -8.82 4.55 11.27
C PRO A 34 -7.30 4.78 11.13
N PHE A 35 -6.69 4.24 10.07
CA PHE A 35 -5.26 4.36 9.79
C PHE A 35 -5.06 4.80 8.35
N ALA A 36 -4.16 5.75 8.14
CA ALA A 36 -3.69 6.13 6.82
C ALA A 36 -2.18 6.38 6.85
N MET A 37 -1.50 6.03 5.76
CA MET A 37 -0.08 6.31 5.56
C MET A 37 0.19 6.81 4.15
N ALA A 38 1.13 7.75 4.01
CA ALA A 38 1.60 8.23 2.71
C ALA A 38 2.97 7.63 2.40
N ILE A 39 3.13 7.04 1.22
CA ILE A 39 4.36 6.36 0.78
C ILE A 39 4.77 6.81 -0.62
N HIS A 40 6.07 6.70 -0.92
CA HIS A 40 6.57 6.89 -2.27
C HIS A 40 6.08 5.77 -3.19
N GLN A 41 6.01 6.03 -4.50
CA GLN A 41 5.55 5.01 -5.46
C GLN A 41 6.49 3.81 -5.53
N ASP A 42 7.80 4.01 -5.36
CA ASP A 42 8.77 2.92 -5.35
C ASP A 42 8.58 2.01 -4.12
N ASP A 43 8.33 2.61 -2.95
CA ASP A 43 8.01 1.89 -1.73
C ASP A 43 6.69 1.12 -1.86
N PHE A 44 5.69 1.72 -2.51
CA PHE A 44 4.45 1.03 -2.86
C PHE A 44 4.68 -0.19 -3.76
N ARG A 45 5.54 -0.10 -4.79
CA ARG A 45 5.86 -1.25 -5.65
C ARG A 45 6.52 -2.38 -4.87
N LEU A 46 7.45 -2.05 -3.97
CA LEU A 46 8.08 -3.03 -3.09
C LEU A 46 7.07 -3.68 -2.14
N MET A 47 6.21 -2.87 -1.51
CA MET A 47 5.16 -3.33 -0.62
C MET A 47 4.15 -4.24 -1.35
N HIS A 48 3.72 -3.84 -2.55
CA HIS A 48 2.85 -4.66 -3.40
C HIS A 48 3.52 -5.99 -3.75
N GLY A 49 4.80 -5.98 -4.14
CA GLY A 49 5.57 -7.20 -4.41
C GLY A 49 5.64 -8.15 -3.22
N LEU A 50 5.94 -7.64 -2.02
CA LEU A 50 5.96 -8.43 -0.79
C LEU A 50 4.59 -9.07 -0.51
N ALA A 51 3.51 -8.29 -0.61
CA ALA A 51 2.16 -8.77 -0.38
C ALA A 51 1.73 -9.83 -1.42
N GLU A 52 2.13 -9.68 -2.69
CA GLU A 52 1.91 -10.68 -3.74
C GLU A 52 2.66 -11.99 -3.47
N THR A 53 3.93 -11.91 -3.07
CA THR A 53 4.70 -13.11 -2.68
C THR A 53 4.03 -13.83 -1.52
N ALA A 54 3.46 -13.10 -0.56
CA ALA A 54 2.74 -13.69 0.55
C ALA A 54 1.44 -14.40 0.19
N MET A 55 0.88 -14.11 -0.99
CA MET A 55 -0.26 -14.83 -1.54
C MET A 55 0.13 -16.13 -2.26
N GLN A 56 1.43 -16.39 -2.46
CA GLN A 56 1.88 -17.59 -3.16
C GLN A 56 1.93 -18.81 -2.22
N PRO A 57 1.41 -19.99 -2.64
CA PRO A 57 1.32 -21.18 -1.79
C PRO A 57 2.66 -21.77 -1.32
N ALA A 58 3.77 -21.43 -2.00
CA ALA A 58 5.07 -22.07 -1.81
C ALA A 58 5.94 -21.44 -0.73
N SER A 59 5.53 -20.33 -0.12
CA SER A 59 6.37 -19.62 0.86
C SER A 59 6.02 -20.03 2.28
N VAL A 60 6.49 -21.22 2.68
CA VAL A 60 6.39 -21.68 4.08
C VAL A 60 7.71 -22.29 4.53
N THR A 61 8.58 -21.45 5.09
CA THR A 61 9.61 -21.91 6.03
C THR A 61 9.69 -20.92 7.20
N VAL A 62 9.00 -21.28 8.29
CA VAL A 62 9.09 -20.70 9.65
C VAL A 62 9.08 -19.16 9.70
N GLY A 63 7.88 -18.58 9.73
CA GLY A 63 7.65 -17.20 10.20
C GLY A 63 7.85 -16.11 9.14
N CYS A 64 8.90 -16.14 8.31
CA CYS A 64 9.10 -15.15 7.23
C CYS A 64 8.59 -15.68 5.89
N VAL A 65 7.86 -14.84 5.16
CA VAL A 65 7.24 -15.19 3.87
C VAL A 65 7.93 -14.48 2.70
N ALA A 66 8.38 -13.23 2.90
CA ALA A 66 9.23 -12.53 1.93
C ALA A 66 9.98 -11.37 2.61
N HIS A 67 11.09 -10.95 2.02
CA HIS A 67 11.87 -9.79 2.47
C HIS A 67 12.32 -8.92 1.28
N ALA A 68 12.48 -7.63 1.53
CA ALA A 68 12.94 -6.62 0.57
C ALA A 68 13.86 -5.60 1.26
N GLY A 69 14.95 -6.07 1.87
CA GLY A 69 15.86 -5.27 2.69
C GLY A 69 15.78 -5.65 4.17
N VAL A 70 16.36 -4.81 5.04
CA VAL A 70 16.50 -5.10 6.48
C VAL A 70 15.19 -4.87 7.24
N GLU A 71 14.42 -3.85 6.87
CA GLU A 71 13.22 -3.41 7.62
C GLU A 71 11.90 -3.64 6.84
N ARG A 72 11.98 -4.35 5.70
CA ARG A 72 10.84 -4.54 4.80
C ARG A 72 10.63 -6.03 4.59
N SER A 73 9.59 -6.57 5.20
CA SER A 73 9.34 -8.01 5.21
C SER A 73 7.90 -8.32 5.54
N ILE A 74 7.43 -9.48 5.10
CA ILE A 74 6.12 -10.00 5.46
C ILE A 74 6.27 -11.35 6.14
N TRP A 75 5.62 -11.47 7.29
CA TRP A 75 5.72 -12.61 8.20
C TRP A 75 4.34 -13.23 8.44
N ILE A 76 4.29 -14.51 8.82
CA ILE A 76 3.09 -15.14 9.37
C ILE A 76 3.22 -15.19 10.88
N ASP A 77 2.32 -14.48 11.57
CA ASP A 77 2.06 -14.66 12.98
C ASP A 77 1.22 -15.92 13.18
N GLN A 78 1.91 -17.04 13.47
CA GLN A 78 1.27 -18.35 13.64
C GLN A 78 0.29 -18.39 14.82
N LYS A 79 0.49 -17.55 15.85
CA LYS A 79 -0.38 -17.55 17.04
C LYS A 79 -1.77 -17.02 16.70
N TYR A 80 -1.85 -16.04 15.82
CA TYR A 80 -3.11 -15.39 15.47
C TYR A 80 -3.56 -15.65 14.03
N GLY A 81 -2.80 -16.42 13.25
CA GLY A 81 -3.10 -16.70 11.85
C GLY A 81 -3.15 -15.44 10.98
N ALA A 82 -2.26 -14.47 11.27
CA ALA A 82 -2.24 -13.17 10.61
C ALA A 82 -0.92 -12.94 9.88
N TRP A 83 -0.94 -12.08 8.86
CA TRP A 83 0.24 -11.65 8.13
C TRP A 83 0.69 -10.29 8.66
N LEU A 84 1.96 -10.17 9.00
CA LEU A 84 2.58 -8.93 9.47
C LEU A 84 3.48 -8.41 8.37
N LEU A 85 3.08 -7.30 7.75
CA LEU A 85 3.92 -6.55 6.83
C LEU A 85 4.65 -5.48 7.64
N VAL A 86 5.95 -5.68 7.83
CA VAL A 86 6.87 -4.69 8.40
C VAL A 86 7.43 -3.87 7.25
N PHE A 87 7.31 -2.55 7.32
CA PHE A 87 7.76 -1.64 6.29
C PHE A 87 8.21 -0.32 6.93
N ASP A 88 9.53 -0.06 6.92
CA ASP A 88 10.16 1.18 7.40
C ASP A 88 9.63 1.64 8.77
N GLY A 89 9.64 0.72 9.74
CA GLY A 89 9.19 0.97 11.12
C GLY A 89 7.67 0.94 11.33
N VAL A 90 6.88 0.77 10.28
CA VAL A 90 5.42 0.53 10.36
C VAL A 90 5.14 -0.96 10.29
N ILE A 91 4.26 -1.45 11.16
CA ILE A 91 3.77 -2.84 11.11
C ILE A 91 2.29 -2.82 10.77
N LEU A 92 1.95 -3.32 9.59
CA LEU A 92 0.58 -3.58 9.17
C LEU A 92 0.26 -5.04 9.43
N ARG A 93 -0.85 -5.29 10.13
CA ARG A 93 -1.35 -6.64 10.39
C ARG A 93 -2.59 -6.89 9.56
N PHE A 94 -2.59 -8.00 8.82
CA PHE A 94 -3.70 -8.44 7.99
C PHE A 94 -4.17 -9.83 8.40
N MET A 95 -5.48 -10.00 8.55
CA MET A 95 -6.11 -11.32 8.45
C MET A 95 -6.02 -11.82 6.99
N PRO A 96 -6.13 -13.14 6.73
CA PRO A 96 -5.92 -13.67 5.38
C PRO A 96 -6.84 -13.03 4.32
N GLN A 97 -8.10 -12.76 4.69
CA GLN A 97 -9.04 -12.06 3.79
C GLN A 97 -8.68 -10.59 3.58
N GLU A 98 -8.10 -9.93 4.58
CA GLU A 98 -7.69 -8.53 4.47
C GLU A 98 -6.45 -8.39 3.59
N LEU A 99 -5.51 -9.34 3.67
CA LEU A 99 -4.35 -9.39 2.77
C LEU A 99 -4.80 -9.57 1.32
N LEU A 100 -5.77 -10.47 1.07
CA LEU A 100 -6.37 -10.65 -0.25
C LEU A 100 -6.94 -9.34 -0.80
N VAL A 101 -7.72 -8.63 0.01
CA VAL A 101 -8.31 -7.34 -0.35
C VAL A 101 -7.24 -6.28 -0.59
N PHE A 102 -6.22 -6.22 0.26
CA PHE A 102 -5.10 -5.30 0.11
C PHE A 102 -4.36 -5.54 -1.22
N VAL A 103 -4.03 -6.80 -1.53
CA VAL A 103 -3.36 -7.16 -2.79
C VAL A 103 -4.21 -6.80 -4.00
N GLN A 104 -5.53 -6.96 -3.94
CA GLN A 104 -6.44 -6.54 -5.02
C GLN A 104 -6.41 -5.02 -5.25
N LEU A 105 -6.45 -4.23 -4.17
CA LEU A 105 -6.32 -2.77 -4.25
C LEU A 105 -4.97 -2.37 -4.85
N CYS A 106 -3.88 -3.03 -4.45
CA CYS A 106 -2.56 -2.78 -4.99
C CYS A 106 -2.48 -3.11 -6.49
N ARG A 107 -3.05 -4.24 -6.93
CA ARG A 107 -3.13 -4.61 -8.36
C ARG A 107 -3.88 -3.57 -9.19
N GLU A 108 -5.02 -3.08 -8.70
CA GLU A 108 -5.80 -2.05 -9.38
C GLU A 108 -5.01 -0.73 -9.48
N THR A 109 -4.39 -0.32 -8.37
CA THR A 109 -3.55 0.87 -8.28
C THR A 109 -2.39 0.80 -9.26
N SER A 110 -1.61 -0.29 -9.24
CA SER A 110 -0.48 -0.52 -10.15
C SER A 110 -0.93 -0.47 -11.61
N ARG A 111 -2.10 -1.04 -11.95
CA ARG A 111 -2.66 -0.97 -13.30
C ARG A 111 -2.97 0.47 -13.72
N LYS A 112 -3.59 1.27 -12.85
CA LYS A 112 -3.95 2.67 -13.16
C LYS A 112 -2.72 3.57 -13.26
N LEU A 113 -1.69 3.34 -12.45
CA LEU A 113 -0.42 4.07 -12.54
C LEU A 113 0.30 3.80 -13.87
N THR A 114 0.28 2.55 -14.35
CA THR A 114 0.88 2.20 -15.66
C THR A 114 0.08 2.78 -16.83
N LEU A 115 -1.25 2.83 -16.74
CA LEU A 115 -2.13 3.31 -17.82
C LEU A 115 -2.24 4.85 -17.88
N THR A 116 -1.88 5.56 -16.83
CA THR A 116 -1.91 7.03 -16.80
C THR A 116 -0.63 7.53 -16.16
N PRO A 117 0.42 7.82 -16.94
CA PRO A 117 1.60 8.49 -16.43
C PRO A 117 1.17 9.75 -15.70
N VAL A 118 1.52 9.85 -14.42
CA VAL A 118 1.07 10.94 -13.56
C VAL A 118 1.64 12.25 -14.09
N SER A 119 0.78 13.10 -14.66
CA SER A 119 1.10 14.50 -14.86
C SER A 119 1.09 15.15 -13.48
N LEU A 120 2.27 15.47 -12.95
CA LEU A 120 2.37 16.33 -11.77
C LEU A 120 1.67 17.66 -12.12
N PRO A 121 0.78 18.18 -11.26
CA PRO A 121 0.32 19.56 -11.46
C PRO A 121 1.56 20.46 -11.48
N PRO A 122 1.64 21.46 -12.37
CA PRO A 122 2.74 22.41 -12.34
C PRO A 122 2.82 22.94 -10.91
N ALA A 123 4.03 22.92 -10.35
CA ALA A 123 4.28 23.49 -9.03
C ALA A 123 3.62 24.86 -9.00
N PHE A 124 2.85 25.16 -7.95
CA PHE A 124 2.42 26.52 -7.71
C PHE A 124 3.69 27.34 -7.54
N ASP A 125 4.09 28.04 -8.60
CA ASP A 125 5.10 29.09 -8.56
C ASP A 125 4.55 30.15 -7.60
N ASN A 126 4.93 30.07 -6.33
CA ASN A 126 4.74 31.15 -5.38
C ASN A 126 5.74 32.24 -5.76
N ASN A 127 5.29 33.15 -6.63
CA ASN A 127 5.90 34.45 -6.87
C ASN A 127 5.69 35.36 -5.64
#